data_AF-G8LVY1-F1
#
_entry.id   AF-G8LVY1-F1
#
_cell.length_a   1.000
_cell.length_b   1.000
_cell.length_c   1.000
_cell.angle_alpha   90.00
_cell.angle_beta   90.00
_cell.angle_gamma   90.00
#
_symmetry.space_group_name_H-M   'P 1'
#
loop_
_entity.id
_entity.type
_entity.pdbx_description
1 polymer ?
#
loop_
_entity_poly.entity_id
_entity_poly.type
_entity_poly.pdbx_seq_one_letter_code
_entity_poly.pdbx_strand_id
1 'polypeptide(L)'
;MSSSGFVLADIDKISQFEQKSQEAIAEFDAIKEKFNEINATLLSKWKGEGADAYKQETDHILENIGGIKDVLDAINNGVVKDIKDSYLQLDAELGEFNRNPQSGEGSENG
;
A
#
# COMPACT_ATOMS: atom_id res chain seq x y z
N MET A 1 -16.39 -19.00 -35.97
CA MET A 1 -15.28 -19.32 -35.03
C MET A 1 -15.36 -18.31 -33.92
N SER A 2 -15.83 -18.75 -32.74
CA SER A 2 -16.00 -17.88 -31.59
C SER A 2 -14.62 -17.42 -31.15
N SER A 3 -14.37 -16.12 -31.21
CA SER A 3 -13.26 -15.48 -30.54
C SER A 3 -13.47 -15.70 -29.04
N SER A 4 -12.98 -16.83 -28.52
CA SER A 4 -12.82 -17.05 -27.08
C SER A 4 -11.67 -16.14 -26.65
N GLY A 5 -11.99 -14.83 -26.57
CA GLY A 5 -11.07 -13.84 -26.05
C GLY A 5 -10.86 -14.16 -24.59
N PHE A 6 -9.67 -14.64 -24.26
CA PHE A 6 -9.21 -14.71 -22.88
C PHE A 6 -9.37 -13.32 -22.27
N VAL A 7 -10.20 -13.21 -21.24
CA VAL A 7 -10.39 -11.98 -20.50
C VAL A 7 -9.28 -11.92 -19.46
N LEU A 8 -8.26 -11.11 -19.73
CA LEU A 8 -7.25 -10.75 -18.74
C LEU A 8 -7.96 -10.09 -17.55
N ALA A 9 -7.60 -10.48 -16.33
CA ALA A 9 -8.12 -9.84 -15.13
C ALA A 9 -7.69 -8.36 -15.12
N ASP A 10 -8.67 -7.44 -15.15
CA ASP A 10 -8.43 -6.00 -15.02
C ASP A 10 -8.01 -5.68 -13.57
N ILE A 11 -6.69 -5.67 -13.36
CA ILE A 11 -6.03 -5.30 -12.10
C ILE A 11 -5.61 -3.82 -12.08
N ASP A 12 -6.03 -3.00 -13.04
CA ASP A 12 -5.61 -1.61 -13.13
C ASP A 12 -6.06 -0.83 -11.90
N LYS A 13 -7.26 -1.12 -11.38
CA LYS A 13 -7.77 -0.48 -10.15
C LYS A 13 -6.94 -0.83 -8.92
N ILE A 14 -6.47 -2.07 -8.82
CA ILE A 14 -5.62 -2.52 -7.70
C ILE A 14 -4.24 -1.86 -7.81
N SER A 15 -3.68 -1.84 -9.02
CA SER A 15 -2.39 -1.20 -9.29
C SER A 15 -2.42 0.31 -9.07
N GLN A 16 -3.50 0.99 -9.47
CA GLN A 16 -3.72 2.41 -9.20
C GLN A 16 -3.89 2.69 -7.70
N PHE A 17 -4.55 1.79 -6.96
CA PHE A 17 -4.69 1.94 -5.51
C PHE A 17 -3.33 1.82 -4.81
N GLU A 18 -2.53 0.81 -5.16
CA GLU A 18 -1.17 0.61 -4.64
C GLU A 18 -0.31 1.87 -4.88
N GLN A 19 -0.31 2.38 -6.11
CA GLN A 19 0.44 3.58 -6.47
C GLN A 19 -0.01 4.80 -5.66
N LYS A 20 -1.32 5.09 -5.63
CA LYS A 20 -1.85 6.25 -4.88
C LYS A 20 -1.56 6.17 -3.39
N SER A 21 -1.59 4.95 -2.83
CA SER A 21 -1.30 4.76 -1.43
C SER A 21 0.20 4.91 -1.13
N GLN A 22 1.10 4.48 -2.03
CA GLN A 22 2.54 4.78 -1.92
C GLN A 22 2.82 6.29 -2.02
N GLU A 23 2.18 6.98 -2.96
CA GLU A 23 2.26 8.44 -3.09
C GLU A 23 1.79 9.14 -1.80
N ALA A 24 0.65 8.71 -1.23
CA ALA A 24 0.14 9.25 0.02
C ALA A 24 1.08 9.02 1.20
N ILE A 25 1.72 7.85 1.31
CA ILE A 25 2.71 7.56 2.35
C ILE A 25 3.93 8.48 2.20
N ALA A 26 4.43 8.67 0.98
CA ALA A 26 5.57 9.55 0.71
C ALA A 26 5.25 11.03 1.01
N GLU A 27 4.08 11.52 0.60
CA GLU A 27 3.62 12.87 0.94
C GLU A 27 3.49 13.06 2.46
N PHE A 28 2.98 12.04 3.15
CA PHE A 28 2.84 12.06 4.60
C PHE A 28 4.18 12.13 5.32
N ASP A 29 5.17 11.34 4.89
CA ASP A 29 6.55 11.41 5.42
C ASP A 29 7.17 12.79 5.20
N ALA A 30 6.99 13.39 4.01
CA ALA A 30 7.50 14.72 3.71
C ALA A 30 6.85 15.82 4.58
N ILE A 31 5.55 15.70 4.89
CA ILE A 31 4.86 16.60 5.82
C ILE A 31 5.42 16.45 7.23
N LYS A 32 5.64 15.21 7.68
CA LYS A 32 6.21 14.93 9.01
C LYS A 32 7.62 15.51 9.16
N GLU A 33 8.47 15.38 8.14
CA GLU A 33 9.81 15.98 8.12
C GLU A 33 9.74 17.50 8.23
N LYS A 34 8.92 18.16 7.41
CA LYS A 34 8.73 19.62 7.48
C LYS A 34 8.20 20.08 8.83
N PHE A 35 7.25 19.35 9.41
CA PHE A 35 6.72 19.65 10.74
C PHE A 35 7.83 19.60 11.81
N ASN A 36 8.67 18.57 11.77
CA ASN A 36 9.83 18.45 12.66
C ASN A 36 10.83 19.59 12.49
N GLU A 37 11.16 19.96 11.25
CA GLU A 37 12.08 21.07 10.96
C GLU A 37 11.55 22.42 11.49
N ILE A 38 10.26 22.69 11.28
CA ILE A 38 9.59 23.91 11.77
C ILE A 38 9.64 23.93 13.30
N ASN A 39 9.27 22.83 13.96
CA ASN A 39 9.26 22.75 15.42
C ASN A 39 10.65 22.90 16.01
N ALA A 40 11.67 22.25 15.42
CA ALA A 40 13.06 22.38 15.83
C ALA A 40 13.54 23.83 15.72
N THR A 41 13.21 24.51 14.62
CA THR A 41 13.55 25.92 14.40
C THR A 41 12.87 26.81 15.42
N LEU A 42 11.58 26.61 15.67
CA LEU A 42 10.80 27.42 16.62
C LEU A 42 11.31 27.24 18.06
N LEU A 43 11.46 26.00 18.52
CA LEU A 43 11.91 25.65 19.87
C LEU A 43 13.39 25.96 20.10
N SER A 44 14.20 26.15 19.04
CA SER A 44 15.57 26.67 19.19
C SER A 44 15.58 28.13 19.66
N LYS A 45 14.58 28.93 19.26
CA LYS A 45 14.48 30.37 19.53
C LYS A 45 13.52 30.71 20.66
N TRP A 46 12.54 29.85 20.93
CA TRP A 46 11.54 30.04 21.97
C TRP A 46 11.78 29.10 23.15
N LYS A 47 11.84 29.65 24.37
CA LYS A 47 12.09 28.93 25.63
C LYS A 47 11.09 29.35 26.71
N GLY A 48 10.92 28.50 27.73
CA GLY A 48 10.02 28.71 28.87
C GLY A 48 8.79 27.80 28.81
N GLU A 49 7.94 27.89 29.82
CA GLU A 49 6.80 26.96 30.03
C GLU A 49 5.87 26.84 28.81
N GLY A 50 5.65 27.93 28.08
CA GLY A 50 4.85 27.90 26.85
C GLY A 50 5.48 27.08 25.72
N ALA A 51 6.82 27.09 25.61
CA ALA A 51 7.56 26.27 24.65
C ALA A 51 7.53 24.79 25.04
N ASP A 52 7.57 24.49 26.34
CA ASP A 52 7.49 23.13 26.86
C ASP A 52 6.10 22.52 26.62
N ALA A 53 5.03 23.28 26.89
CA ALA A 53 3.65 22.86 26.60
C ALA A 53 3.43 22.66 25.09
N TYR A 54 3.93 23.58 24.26
CA TYR A 54 3.88 23.43 22.80
C TYR A 54 4.61 22.17 22.33
N LYS A 55 5.81 21.91 22.85
CA LYS A 55 6.59 20.71 22.53
C LYS A 55 5.79 19.45 22.86
N GLN A 56 5.18 19.38 24.04
CA GLN A 56 4.38 18.24 24.45
C GLN A 56 3.22 17.96 23.47
N GLU A 57 2.52 18.99 23.03
CA GLU A 57 1.45 18.81 22.04
C GLU A 57 1.98 18.42 20.66
N THR A 58 3.12 18.96 20.26
CA THR A 58 3.73 18.55 18.98
C THR A 58 4.22 17.10 19.00
N ASP A 59 4.71 16.62 20.15
CA ASP A 59 5.12 15.23 20.34
C ASP A 59 3.89 14.30 20.26
N HIS A 60 2.78 14.67 20.91
CA HIS A 60 1.52 13.92 20.80
C HIS A 60 0.95 13.87 19.38
N ILE A 61 1.04 14.97 18.63
CA ILE A 61 0.65 15.00 17.22
C ILE A 61 1.53 14.02 16.40
N LEU A 62 2.84 14.00 16.65
CA LEU A 62 3.78 13.11 15.96
C LEU A 62 3.54 11.63 16.27
N GLU A 63 3.16 11.28 17.50
CA GLU A 63 2.76 9.92 17.89
C GLU A 63 1.53 9.45 17.11
N ASN A 64 0.47 10.27 17.08
CA ASN A 64 -0.76 9.95 16.35
C ASN A 64 -0.52 9.83 14.84
N ILE A 65 0.32 10.71 14.28
CA ILE A 65 0.75 10.68 12.88
C ILE A 65 1.51 9.38 12.58
N GLY A 66 2.41 8.95 13.48
CA GLY A 66 3.13 7.67 13.34
C GLY A 66 2.18 6.48 13.19
N GLY A 67 1.16 6.39 14.04
CA GLY A 67 0.19 5.29 13.98
C GLY A 67 -0.63 5.25 12.68
N ILE A 68 -0.93 6.41 12.07
CA ILE A 68 -1.63 6.46 10.78
C ILE A 68 -0.77 5.91 9.65
N LYS A 69 0.54 6.23 9.64
CA LYS A 69 1.47 5.66 8.67
C LYS A 69 1.52 4.15 8.77
N ASP A 70 1.63 3.60 9.98
CA ASP A 70 1.71 2.16 10.20
C ASP A 70 0.46 1.43 9.67
N VAL A 71 -0.72 2.03 9.83
CA VAL A 71 -1.98 1.50 9.28
C VAL A 71 -1.98 1.53 7.75
N LEU A 72 -1.55 2.63 7.14
CA LEU A 72 -1.46 2.74 5.68
C LEU A 72 -0.46 1.74 5.10
N ASP A 73 0.71 1.59 5.73
CA ASP A 73 1.72 0.62 5.35
C ASP A 73 1.20 -0.83 5.48
N ALA A 74 0.45 -1.15 6.54
CA ALA A 74 -0.13 -2.49 6.73
C ALA A 74 -1.19 -2.83 5.68
N ILE A 75 -2.03 -1.87 5.29
CA ILE A 75 -3.03 -2.06 4.23
C ILE A 75 -2.33 -2.28 2.88
N ASN A 76 -1.32 -1.46 2.57
CA ASN A 76 -0.65 -1.51 1.28
C ASN A 76 0.23 -2.75 1.13
N ASN A 77 1.10 -3.01 2.11
CA ASN A 77 2.11 -4.07 2.03
C ASN A 77 1.60 -5.43 2.47
N GLY A 78 0.46 -5.48 3.17
CA GLY A 78 -0.25 -6.71 3.48
C GLY A 78 -1.37 -6.94 2.48
N VAL A 79 -2.56 -6.41 2.80
CA VAL A 79 -3.81 -6.78 2.14
C VAL A 79 -3.80 -6.51 0.62
N VAL A 80 -3.37 -5.33 0.18
CA VAL A 80 -3.45 -4.94 -1.24
C VAL A 80 -2.46 -5.73 -2.08
N LYS A 81 -1.23 -5.87 -1.58
CA LYS A 81 -0.20 -6.68 -2.23
C LYS A 81 -0.60 -8.14 -2.32
N ASP A 82 -1.10 -8.73 -1.22
CA ASP A 82 -1.54 -10.13 -1.19
C ASP A 82 -2.69 -10.39 -2.17
N ILE A 83 -3.65 -9.46 -2.28
CA ILE A 83 -4.72 -9.52 -3.26
C ILE A 83 -4.15 -9.48 -4.68
N LYS A 84 -3.24 -8.54 -4.97
CA LYS A 84 -2.61 -8.41 -6.29
C LYS A 84 -1.85 -9.67 -6.67
N ASP A 85 -1.04 -10.20 -5.77
CA ASP A 85 -0.23 -11.40 -5.99
C ASP A 85 -1.12 -12.63 -6.22
N SER A 86 -2.20 -12.77 -5.43
CA SER A 86 -3.19 -13.84 -5.62
C SER A 86 -3.89 -13.75 -6.98
N TYR A 87 -4.25 -12.54 -7.41
CA TYR A 87 -4.87 -12.33 -8.72
C TYR A 87 -3.92 -12.64 -9.88
N LEU A 88 -2.65 -12.22 -9.78
CA LEU A 88 -1.63 -12.53 -10.78
C LEU A 88 -1.35 -14.03 -10.86
N GLN A 89 -1.34 -14.72 -9.73
CA GLN A 89 -1.19 -16.18 -9.70
C GLN A 89 -2.38 -16.88 -10.37
N LEU A 90 -3.62 -16.46 -10.06
CA LEU A 90 -4.81 -17.00 -10.70
C LEU A 90 -4.82 -16.76 -12.22
N ASP A 91 -4.40 -15.57 -12.68
CA ASP A 91 -4.29 -15.26 -14.11
C ASP A 91 -3.24 -16.15 -14.81
N ALA A 92 -2.10 -16.40 -14.15
CA ALA A 92 -1.07 -17.29 -14.66
C ALA A 92 -1.54 -18.74 -14.75
N GLU A 93 -2.18 -19.26 -13.69
CA GLU A 93 -2.74 -20.62 -13.64
C GLU A 93 -3.82 -20.82 -14.71
N LEU A 94 -4.73 -19.85 -14.88
CA LEU A 94 -5.74 -19.86 -15.93
C LEU A 94 -5.10 -19.79 -17.32
N GLY A 95 -4.07 -18.95 -17.51
CA GLY A 95 -3.32 -18.86 -18.74
C GLY A 95 -2.62 -20.18 -19.11
N GLU A 96 -2.07 -20.89 -18.12
CA GLU A 96 -1.44 -22.19 -18.31
C GLU A 96 -2.46 -23.28 -18.66
N PHE A 97 -3.57 -23.36 -17.92
CA PHE A 97 -4.69 -24.26 -18.21
C PHE A 97 -5.24 -24.05 -19.62
N ASN A 98 -5.41 -22.79 -20.02
CA ASN A 98 -5.93 -22.43 -21.33
C ASN A 98 -4.96 -22.75 -22.49
N ARG A 99 -3.64 -22.67 -22.26
CA ARG A 99 -2.63 -23.06 -23.26
C ARG A 99 -2.49 -24.58 -23.39
N ASN A 100 -2.80 -25.34 -22.34
CA ASN A 100 -2.67 -26.78 -22.35
C ASN A 100 -3.81 -27.47 -21.58
N PRO A 101 -5.04 -27.52 -22.13
CA PRO A 101 -6.23 -27.98 -21.42
C PRO A 101 -6.22 -29.48 -21.01
N GLN A 102 -5.24 -30.26 -21.49
CA GLN A 102 -5.13 -31.70 -21.21
C GLN A 102 -4.42 -32.07 -19.89
N SER A 103 -3.97 -31.11 -19.08
CA SER A 103 -3.36 -31.40 -17.77
C SER A 103 -4.37 -31.53 -16.63
N GLY A 104 -5.66 -31.26 -16.87
CA GLY A 104 -6.72 -31.24 -15.84
C GLY A 104 -7.64 -32.47 -15.78
N GLU A 105 -7.61 -33.35 -16.78
CA GLU A 105 -8.38 -34.61 -16.75
C GLU A 105 -7.41 -35.78 -16.58
N GLY A 106 -7.57 -36.53 -15.48
CA GLY A 106 -6.94 -37.84 -15.29
C GLY A 106 -7.13 -38.68 -16.56
N SER A 107 -6.17 -39.48 -17.01
CA SER A 107 -5.68 -40.63 -16.25
C SER A 107 -6.78 -41.31 -15.40
N GLU A 108 -8.00 -41.42 -15.90
CA GLU A 108 -8.97 -42.41 -15.45
C GLU A 108 -9.44 -43.25 -16.65
N ASN A 109 -8.80 -44.42 -16.77
CA ASN A 109 -9.32 -45.71 -17.21
C ASN A 109 -10.04 -45.83 -18.56
N GLY A 110 -9.44 -46.60 -19.48
CA GLY A 110 -10.17 -47.32 -20.54
C GLY A 110 -9.41 -47.47 -21.83
#